data_AF-A0A1H3FIN4-F1
#
_entry.id   AF-A0A1H3FIN4-F1
#
_cell.length_a   1.000
_cell.length_b   1.000
_cell.length_c   1.000
_cell.angle_alpha   90.00
_cell.angle_beta   90.00
_cell.angle_gamma   90.00
#
_symmetry.space_group_name_H-M   'P 1'
#
loop_
_entity.id
_entity.type
_entity.pdbx_description
1 polymer ?
#
loop_
_entity_poly.entity_id
_entity_poly.type
_entity_poly.pdbx_seq_one_letter_code
_entity_poly.pdbx_strand_id
1 'polypeptide(L)'
;MFEAIIVLCLTGADGPCRDVLLPGYEASDRASCETALDRQFPDLTAFVALRVAAAPHCRPAAEALPMVAVAEGVHVHRGFVEEPDGRNRGDVANLGLVIGGASVAVIDSGSARWMGEAAWRAIRNLTDLPVSHVILTHMHPDHVFGASVFEMAGADVVGHARLPRALAERQGNYLESLGRLIGPQALLATRAPGITRTVDGEDLIDLGNRVLDLRAWPAAHTGTDLTVFDRQTGTLFAGTWCSTPTRPRSTAVCAAGRRCWRSCRRRTSSGWCPVMARRLCPGPRGPSRWRAISRRWPATRARRSRRASA
;
A
#
# COMPACT_ATOMS: atom_id res chain seq x y z
N MET A 1 7.95 20.19 12.60
CA MET A 1 7.38 20.22 11.24
C MET A 1 5.92 20.64 11.36
N PHE A 2 5.50 21.59 10.54
CA PHE A 2 4.13 22.03 10.35
C PHE A 2 3.59 21.44 9.04
N GLU A 3 2.29 21.20 9.00
CA GLU A 3 1.58 20.70 7.82
C GLU A 3 0.30 21.50 7.59
N ALA A 4 -0.13 21.58 6.34
CA ALA A 4 -1.44 22.13 5.99
C ALA A 4 -2.52 21.06 6.14
N ILE A 5 -3.64 21.45 6.75
CA ILE A 5 -4.83 20.60 6.85
C ILE A 5 -6.08 21.37 6.46
N ILE A 6 -7.11 20.65 6.09
CA ILE A 6 -8.49 21.14 5.97
C ILE A 6 -9.36 20.36 6.96
N VAL A 7 -10.38 21.00 7.56
CA VAL A 7 -11.31 20.30 8.46
C VAL A 7 -12.55 19.91 7.67
N LEU A 8 -12.73 18.61 7.46
CA LEU A 8 -13.87 18.06 6.74
C LEU A 8 -14.79 17.33 7.70
N CYS A 9 -16.08 17.31 7.36
CA CYS A 9 -17.12 16.56 8.06
C CYS A 9 -17.99 15.77 7.09
N LEU A 10 -18.56 14.66 7.55
CA LEU A 10 -19.67 14.02 6.83
C LEU A 10 -20.86 14.98 6.71
N THR A 11 -21.62 14.85 5.63
CA THR A 11 -22.84 15.63 5.39
C THR A 11 -23.93 15.24 6.40
N GLY A 12 -24.56 16.24 7.01
CA GLY A 12 -25.48 16.08 8.15
C GLY A 12 -25.05 16.95 9.35
N ALA A 13 -26.01 17.35 10.20
CA ALA A 13 -25.77 18.27 11.32
C ALA A 13 -24.78 17.70 12.36
N ASP A 14 -24.82 16.39 12.60
CA ASP A 14 -24.02 15.69 13.63
C ASP A 14 -22.95 14.77 13.04
N GLY A 15 -22.56 14.97 11.78
CA GLY A 15 -21.55 14.14 11.13
C GLY A 15 -20.16 14.33 11.76
N PRO A 16 -19.36 13.25 11.94
CA PRO A 16 -18.01 13.36 12.48
C PRO A 16 -17.14 14.22 11.58
N CYS A 17 -16.27 15.01 12.22
CA CYS A 17 -15.27 15.84 11.56
C CYS A 17 -13.87 15.33 11.87
N ARG A 18 -12.91 15.57 10.97
CA ARG A 18 -11.48 15.41 11.27
C ARG A 18 -10.64 16.35 10.44
N ASP A 19 -9.42 16.54 10.92
CA ASP A 19 -8.34 17.14 10.14
C ASP A 19 -7.93 16.20 9.02
N VAL A 20 -7.77 16.75 7.83
CA VAL A 20 -7.46 16.07 6.58
C VAL A 20 -6.21 16.74 6.02
N LEU A 21 -5.09 16.01 6.00
CA LEU A 21 -3.81 16.51 5.47
C LEU A 21 -3.95 16.96 4.02
N LEU A 22 -3.32 18.10 3.69
CA LEU A 22 -3.05 18.57 2.33
C LEU A 22 -1.54 18.42 2.09
N PRO A 23 -1.09 17.41 1.34
CA PRO A 23 0.33 17.10 1.19
C PRO A 23 1.05 18.17 0.36
N GLY A 24 2.35 18.38 0.64
CA GLY A 24 3.21 19.27 -0.14
C GLY A 24 3.40 20.68 0.44
N TYR A 25 2.86 20.92 1.64
CA TYR A 25 2.96 22.20 2.36
C TYR A 25 3.77 22.08 3.66
N GLU A 26 4.61 21.05 3.77
CA GLU A 26 5.37 20.82 4.99
C GLU A 26 6.47 21.85 5.18
N ALA A 27 6.61 22.37 6.40
CA ALA A 27 7.62 23.38 6.72
C ALA A 27 8.18 23.23 8.14
N SER A 28 9.31 23.88 8.42
CA SER A 28 9.92 23.95 9.75
C SER A 28 9.05 24.69 10.76
N ASP A 29 8.33 25.71 10.30
CA ASP A 29 7.55 26.65 11.09
C ASP A 29 6.20 26.97 10.43
N ARG A 30 5.29 27.55 11.22
CA ARG A 30 3.93 27.89 10.78
C ARG A 30 3.92 28.91 9.65
N ALA A 31 4.70 29.98 9.77
CA ALA A 31 4.68 31.09 8.82
C ALA A 31 5.10 30.66 7.40
N SER A 32 6.09 29.77 7.31
CA SER A 32 6.53 29.20 6.04
C SER A 32 5.46 28.30 5.40
N CYS A 33 4.74 27.51 6.21
CA CYS A 33 3.61 26.71 5.75
C CYS A 33 2.45 27.60 5.25
N GLU A 34 2.10 28.65 6.01
CA GLU A 34 1.03 29.59 5.63
C GLU A 34 1.39 30.33 4.34
N THR A 35 2.64 30.77 4.21
CA THR A 35 3.16 31.38 2.98
C THR A 35 3.04 30.43 1.78
N ALA A 36 3.27 29.13 1.97
CA ALA A 36 3.12 28.15 0.89
C ALA A 36 1.65 28.01 0.46
N LEU A 37 0.71 27.96 1.42
CA LEU A 37 -0.73 27.93 1.15
C LEU A 37 -1.22 29.17 0.40
N ASP A 38 -0.73 30.36 0.78
CA ASP A 38 -1.12 31.63 0.15
C ASP A 38 -0.60 31.72 -1.30
N ARG A 39 0.58 31.15 -1.57
CA ARG A 39 1.18 31.15 -2.92
C ARG A 39 0.48 30.19 -3.87
N GLN A 40 0.09 29.02 -3.38
CA GLN A 40 -0.55 27.99 -4.17
C GLN A 40 -1.67 27.37 -3.35
N PHE A 41 -2.91 27.79 -3.64
CA PHE A 41 -4.05 27.20 -2.95
C PHE A 41 -4.27 25.75 -3.42
N PRO A 42 -4.50 24.80 -2.49
CA PRO A 42 -4.66 23.39 -2.85
C PRO A 42 -5.93 23.13 -3.67
N ASP A 43 -5.87 22.18 -4.60
CA ASP A 43 -7.07 21.68 -5.28
C ASP A 43 -7.93 20.84 -4.32
N LEU A 44 -9.13 21.33 -4.03
CA LEU A 44 -10.09 20.69 -3.11
C LEU A 44 -11.20 19.91 -3.84
N THR A 45 -11.13 19.75 -5.16
CA THR A 45 -12.13 19.01 -5.95
C THR A 45 -12.34 17.58 -5.46
N ALA A 46 -11.32 16.95 -4.89
CA ALA A 46 -11.40 15.62 -4.28
C ALA A 46 -12.35 15.55 -3.07
N PHE A 47 -12.79 16.68 -2.50
CA PHE A 47 -13.58 16.76 -1.28
C PHE A 47 -14.98 17.39 -1.47
N VAL A 48 -15.43 17.61 -2.70
CA VAL A 48 -16.71 18.29 -2.99
C VAL A 48 -17.95 17.62 -2.37
N ALA A 49 -17.86 16.33 -2.06
CA ALA A 49 -18.93 15.57 -1.40
C ALA A 49 -18.96 15.72 0.13
N LEU A 50 -18.01 16.47 0.72
CA LEU A 50 -17.86 16.65 2.16
C LEU A 50 -18.10 18.10 2.56
N ARG A 51 -18.54 18.31 3.81
CA ARG A 51 -18.70 19.66 4.36
C ARG A 51 -17.36 20.18 4.86
N VAL A 52 -16.94 21.35 4.39
CA VAL A 52 -15.78 22.07 4.93
C VAL A 52 -16.20 22.80 6.21
N ALA A 53 -15.66 22.40 7.36
CA ALA A 53 -15.91 23.06 8.64
C ALA A 53 -14.90 24.17 8.95
N ALA A 54 -13.68 24.06 8.42
CA ALA A 54 -12.68 25.12 8.46
C ALA A 54 -11.83 25.09 7.19
N ALA A 55 -11.47 26.27 6.70
CA ALA A 55 -10.61 26.45 5.52
C ALA A 55 -9.20 25.86 5.76
N PRO A 56 -8.42 25.63 4.68
CA PRO A 56 -7.03 25.20 4.79
C PRO A 56 -6.21 26.09 5.73
N HIS A 57 -5.50 25.49 6.68
CA HIS A 57 -4.62 26.20 7.61
C HIS A 57 -3.49 25.30 8.10
N CYS A 58 -2.45 25.92 8.66
CA CYS A 58 -1.25 25.23 9.12
C CYS A 58 -1.27 24.91 10.61
N ARG A 59 -0.84 23.69 10.95
CA ARG A 59 -0.73 23.21 12.33
C ARG A 59 0.53 22.38 12.54
N PRO A 60 0.94 22.12 13.80
CA PRO A 60 1.95 21.10 14.07
C PRO A 60 1.52 19.75 13.47
N ALA A 61 2.45 19.09 12.79
CA ALA A 61 2.17 17.82 12.13
C ALA A 61 1.70 16.76 13.13
N ALA A 62 0.69 15.98 12.73
CA ALA A 62 0.19 14.90 13.55
C ALA A 62 1.15 13.70 13.59
N GLU A 63 0.72 12.61 14.22
CA GLU A 63 1.53 11.40 14.34
C GLU A 63 1.83 10.77 12.97
N ALA A 64 3.09 10.36 12.81
CA ALA A 64 3.56 9.63 11.65
C ALA A 64 3.37 8.12 11.84
N LEU A 65 3.18 7.39 10.74
CA LEU A 65 3.04 5.94 10.79
C LEU A 65 4.38 5.31 11.22
N PRO A 66 4.41 4.37 12.19
CA PRO A 66 5.65 3.75 12.61
C PRO A 66 6.30 2.97 11.47
N MET A 67 7.55 3.30 11.14
CA MET A 67 8.30 2.71 10.03
C MET A 67 9.61 2.10 10.56
N VAL A 68 9.88 0.85 10.18
CA VAL A 68 11.12 0.14 10.56
C VAL A 68 12.02 0.00 9.34
N ALA A 69 13.28 0.43 9.45
CA ALA A 69 14.27 0.19 8.41
C ALA A 69 14.60 -1.32 8.33
N VAL A 70 14.44 -1.91 7.14
CA VAL A 70 14.71 -3.34 6.90
C VAL A 70 15.93 -3.56 5.98
N ALA A 71 16.29 -2.52 5.22
CA ALA A 71 17.51 -2.41 4.44
C ALA A 71 17.82 -0.92 4.18
N GLU A 72 18.95 -0.61 3.56
CA GLU A 72 19.34 0.76 3.23
C GLU A 72 18.27 1.45 2.35
N GLY A 73 17.71 2.56 2.86
CA GLY A 73 16.61 3.28 2.24
C GLY A 73 15.34 2.46 2.01
N VAL A 74 15.16 1.32 2.70
CA VAL A 74 13.92 0.53 2.67
C VAL A 74 13.31 0.48 4.06
N HIS A 75 12.08 0.99 4.16
CA HIS A 75 11.34 1.04 5.40
C HIS A 75 10.01 0.30 5.26
N VAL A 76 9.55 -0.31 6.34
CA VAL A 76 8.31 -1.07 6.38
C VAL A 76 7.52 -0.71 7.62
N HIS A 77 6.27 -0.32 7.42
CA HIS A 77 5.26 -0.33 8.46
C HIS A 77 4.66 -1.73 8.57
N ARG A 78 4.42 -2.19 9.80
CA ARG A 78 3.82 -3.48 10.07
C ARG A 78 2.44 -3.30 10.68
N GLY A 79 1.40 -3.60 9.91
CA GLY A 79 0.03 -3.60 10.40
C GLY A 79 -0.22 -4.72 11.42
N PHE A 80 -1.35 -4.60 12.12
CA PHE A 80 -1.77 -5.60 13.09
C PHE A 80 -2.16 -6.91 12.40
N VAL A 81 -1.84 -8.04 13.04
CA VAL A 81 -2.30 -9.36 12.58
C VAL A 81 -3.68 -9.64 13.17
N GLU A 82 -4.65 -8.83 12.75
CA GLU A 82 -6.02 -8.79 13.26
C GLU A 82 -7.00 -8.50 12.12
N GLU A 83 -8.30 -8.66 12.37
CA GLU A 83 -9.34 -8.18 11.45
C GLU A 83 -9.56 -6.68 11.66
N PRO A 84 -9.89 -5.91 10.62
CA PRO A 84 -10.12 -4.47 10.74
C PRO A 84 -11.32 -4.18 11.65
N ASP A 85 -11.13 -3.29 12.61
CA ASP A 85 -12.17 -2.84 13.54
C ASP A 85 -11.96 -1.37 13.96
N GLY A 86 -12.84 -0.85 14.82
CA GLY A 86 -12.75 0.52 15.30
C GLY A 86 -11.52 0.82 16.17
N ARG A 87 -10.86 -0.20 16.74
CA ARG A 87 -9.69 -0.02 17.60
C ARG A 87 -8.42 0.10 16.76
N ASN A 88 -8.23 -0.79 15.79
CA ASN A 88 -7.08 -0.73 14.87
C ASN A 88 -7.32 0.23 13.69
N ARG A 89 -8.55 0.72 13.50
CA ARG A 89 -8.93 1.69 12.45
C ARG A 89 -8.58 1.21 11.03
N GLY A 90 -8.47 -0.10 10.82
CA GLY A 90 -8.11 -0.72 9.55
C GLY A 90 -6.61 -0.92 9.33
N ASP A 91 -5.77 -0.69 10.33
CA ASP A 91 -4.32 -0.91 10.25
C ASP A 91 -3.94 -2.40 10.29
N VAL A 92 -4.14 -3.11 9.18
CA VAL A 92 -3.98 -4.58 9.11
C VAL A 92 -3.04 -5.05 8.01
N ALA A 93 -2.43 -4.12 7.27
CA ALA A 93 -1.52 -4.40 6.15
C ALA A 93 -0.13 -3.81 6.37
N ASN A 94 0.87 -4.44 5.76
CA ASN A 94 2.21 -3.86 5.71
C ASN A 94 2.28 -2.83 4.58
N LEU A 95 2.94 -1.71 4.85
CA LEU A 95 3.25 -0.69 3.84
C LEU A 95 4.77 -0.60 3.70
N GLY A 96 5.24 -0.44 2.47
CA GLY A 96 6.65 -0.31 2.13
C GLY A 96 7.01 1.08 1.64
N LEU A 97 8.23 1.53 1.94
CA LEU A 97 8.82 2.74 1.39
C LEU A 97 10.21 2.40 0.83
N VAL A 98 10.50 2.90 -0.36
CA VAL A 98 11.84 2.82 -0.96
C VAL A 98 12.31 4.21 -1.36
N ILE A 99 13.43 4.64 -0.77
CA ILE A 99 14.04 5.95 -0.99
C ILE A 99 15.18 5.79 -2.03
N GLY A 100 15.04 6.41 -3.19
CA GLY A 100 16.09 6.50 -4.20
C GLY A 100 16.95 7.76 -4.07
N GLY A 101 17.71 8.09 -5.12
CA GLY A 101 18.52 9.31 -5.17
C GLY A 101 17.76 10.56 -5.59
N ALA A 102 16.61 10.42 -6.27
CA ALA A 102 15.81 11.54 -6.78
C ALA A 102 14.37 11.54 -6.24
N SER A 103 13.83 10.40 -5.83
CA SER A 103 12.45 10.29 -5.38
C SER A 103 12.19 9.09 -4.48
N VAL A 104 10.99 9.03 -3.91
CA VAL A 104 10.48 7.92 -3.09
C VAL A 104 9.40 7.16 -3.86
N ALA A 105 9.37 5.83 -3.68
CA ALA A 105 8.23 4.99 -4.02
C ALA A 105 7.58 4.43 -2.75
N VAL A 106 6.25 4.47 -2.71
CA VAL A 106 5.42 3.82 -1.69
C VAL A 106 4.90 2.50 -2.26
N ILE A 107 4.88 1.44 -1.47
CA ILE A 107 4.34 0.13 -1.84
C ILE A 107 3.19 -0.18 -0.90
N ASP A 108 1.97 -0.21 -1.45
CA ASP A 108 0.69 -0.24 -0.73
C ASP A 108 0.48 0.96 0.21
N SER A 109 -0.78 1.23 0.55
CA SER A 109 -1.18 2.51 1.16
C SER A 109 -2.14 2.40 2.35
N GLY A 110 -2.54 1.19 2.74
CA GLY A 110 -3.45 0.98 3.87
C GLY A 110 -4.93 1.07 3.52
N SER A 111 -5.78 0.81 4.52
CA SER A 111 -7.23 0.67 4.40
C SER A 111 -8.00 1.99 4.30
N ALA A 112 -7.38 3.11 4.63
CA ALA A 112 -8.06 4.40 4.69
C ALA A 112 -7.09 5.57 4.50
N ARG A 113 -7.64 6.74 4.14
CA ARG A 113 -6.85 7.95 3.86
C ARG A 113 -5.92 8.31 5.02
N TRP A 114 -6.38 8.18 6.27
CA TRP A 114 -5.58 8.52 7.46
C TRP A 114 -4.24 7.76 7.51
N MET A 115 -4.18 6.52 7.00
CA MET A 115 -2.95 5.73 6.93
C MET A 115 -1.99 6.31 5.88
N GLY A 116 -2.51 6.73 4.72
CA GLY A 116 -1.72 7.45 3.70
C GLY A 116 -1.18 8.77 4.24
N GLU A 117 -1.96 9.51 5.03
CA GLU A 117 -1.53 10.75 5.68
C GLU A 117 -0.42 10.50 6.71
N ALA A 118 -0.57 9.47 7.55
CA ALA A 118 0.45 9.08 8.51
C ALA A 118 1.73 8.57 7.82
N ALA A 119 1.61 7.82 6.72
CA ALA A 119 2.73 7.36 5.91
C ALA A 119 3.45 8.52 5.22
N TRP A 120 2.70 9.52 4.72
CA TRP A 120 3.28 10.74 4.17
C TRP A 120 4.16 11.46 5.19
N ARG A 121 3.65 11.68 6.42
CA ARG A 121 4.45 12.26 7.52
C ARG A 121 5.68 11.44 7.83
N ALA A 122 5.56 10.11 7.82
CA ALA A 122 6.71 9.22 8.02
C ALA A 122 7.78 9.42 6.94
N ILE A 123 7.37 9.60 5.67
CA ILE A 123 8.30 9.92 4.57
C ILE A 123 8.97 11.27 4.81
N ARG A 124 8.22 12.32 5.19
CA ARG A 124 8.78 13.65 5.49
C ARG A 124 9.77 13.65 6.65
N ASN A 125 9.59 12.78 7.64
CA ASN A 125 10.56 12.59 8.72
C ASN A 125 11.84 11.86 8.27
N LEU A 126 11.79 11.13 7.15
CA LEU A 126 12.92 10.36 6.61
C LEU A 126 13.65 11.12 5.50
N THR A 127 12.94 11.90 4.69
CA THR A 127 13.48 12.57 3.50
C THR A 127 12.55 13.66 2.94
N ASP A 128 13.16 14.70 2.37
CA ASP A 128 12.47 15.76 1.62
C ASP A 128 12.25 15.42 0.13
N LEU A 129 12.77 14.29 -0.36
CA LEU A 129 12.63 13.88 -1.75
C LEU A 129 11.16 13.73 -2.18
N PRO A 130 10.77 14.11 -3.40
CA PRO A 130 9.38 13.96 -3.84
C PRO A 130 8.93 12.49 -3.82
N VAL A 131 7.69 12.24 -3.43
CA VAL A 131 7.05 10.94 -3.63
C VAL A 131 6.60 10.88 -5.08
N SER A 132 7.27 10.06 -5.88
CA SER A 132 7.02 9.99 -7.32
C SER A 132 6.05 8.88 -7.71
N HIS A 133 5.99 7.81 -6.90
CA HIS A 133 5.18 6.63 -7.21
C HIS A 133 4.51 6.08 -5.95
N VAL A 134 3.27 5.62 -6.09
CA VAL A 134 2.61 4.70 -5.17
C VAL A 134 2.22 3.44 -5.96
N ILE A 135 2.78 2.31 -5.56
CA ILE A 135 2.65 1.03 -6.26
C ILE A 135 1.71 0.14 -5.47
N LEU A 136 0.57 -0.20 -6.07
CA LEU A 136 -0.49 -0.99 -5.45
C LEU A 136 -0.35 -2.46 -5.87
N THR A 137 -0.12 -3.32 -4.89
CA THR A 137 0.18 -4.74 -5.15
C THR A 137 -1.03 -5.52 -5.62
N HIS A 138 -2.25 -5.14 -5.22
CA HIS A 138 -3.52 -5.73 -5.68
C HIS A 138 -4.73 -4.90 -5.21
N MET A 139 -5.93 -5.30 -5.64
CA MET A 139 -7.20 -4.59 -5.44
C MET A 139 -7.79 -4.61 -4.02
N HIS A 140 -7.15 -5.28 -3.06
CA HIS A 140 -7.73 -5.40 -1.71
C HIS A 140 -7.75 -4.05 -0.97
N PRO A 141 -8.78 -3.82 -0.14
CA PRO A 141 -9.05 -2.52 0.46
C PRO A 141 -7.89 -2.01 1.33
N ASP A 142 -7.22 -2.90 2.05
CA ASP A 142 -6.09 -2.64 2.93
C ASP A 142 -4.79 -2.23 2.20
N HIS A 143 -4.80 -2.24 0.88
CA HIS A 143 -3.65 -1.86 0.05
C HIS A 143 -3.85 -0.54 -0.70
N VAL A 144 -5.09 -0.13 -0.98
CA VAL A 144 -5.36 0.87 -2.03
C VAL A 144 -5.90 2.20 -1.51
N PHE A 145 -6.47 2.25 -0.31
CA PHE A 145 -7.33 3.38 0.08
C PHE A 145 -6.60 4.56 0.72
N GLY A 146 -5.34 4.40 1.14
CA GLY A 146 -4.50 5.54 1.49
C GLY A 146 -3.88 6.25 0.28
N ALA A 147 -3.91 5.65 -0.92
CA ALA A 147 -3.16 6.12 -2.07
C ALA A 147 -3.58 7.49 -2.60
N SER A 148 -4.82 7.90 -2.33
CA SER A 148 -5.35 9.21 -2.72
C SER A 148 -4.55 10.38 -2.14
N VAL A 149 -3.81 10.19 -1.04
CA VAL A 149 -2.90 11.21 -0.49
C VAL A 149 -1.71 11.41 -1.43
N PHE A 150 -1.12 10.34 -1.93
CA PHE A 150 0.02 10.41 -2.85
C PHE A 150 -0.40 10.87 -4.24
N GLU A 151 -1.58 10.43 -4.71
CA GLU A 151 -2.20 10.95 -5.95
C GLU A 151 -2.37 12.48 -5.89
N MET A 152 -2.89 13.00 -4.77
CA MET A 152 -3.05 14.45 -4.55
C MET A 152 -1.71 15.19 -4.51
N ALA A 153 -0.64 14.53 -4.09
CA ALA A 153 0.72 15.07 -4.12
C ALA A 153 1.40 14.97 -5.50
N GLY A 154 0.71 14.43 -6.51
CA GLY A 154 1.21 14.29 -7.88
C GLY A 154 2.01 13.01 -8.14
N ALA A 155 1.96 12.01 -7.26
CA ALA A 155 2.61 10.73 -7.49
C ALA A 155 1.85 9.89 -8.53
N ASP A 156 2.60 9.14 -9.35
CA ASP A 156 2.00 8.14 -10.22
C ASP A 156 1.44 6.98 -9.39
N VAL A 157 0.17 6.66 -9.61
CA VAL A 157 -0.49 5.51 -9.01
C VAL A 157 -0.35 4.33 -9.95
N VAL A 158 0.55 3.42 -9.59
CA VAL A 158 0.95 2.27 -10.40
C VAL A 158 0.23 1.02 -9.94
N GLY A 159 -0.32 0.25 -10.87
CA GLY A 159 -0.95 -1.03 -10.56
C GLY A 159 -1.00 -1.99 -11.73
N HIS A 160 -1.43 -3.22 -11.47
CA HIS A 160 -1.68 -4.21 -12.51
C HIS A 160 -2.71 -3.69 -13.55
N ALA A 161 -2.59 -4.02 -14.83
CA ALA A 161 -3.48 -3.54 -15.90
C ALA A 161 -4.99 -3.78 -15.67
N ARG A 162 -5.34 -4.88 -15.01
CA ARG A 162 -6.70 -5.21 -14.55
C ARG A 162 -7.17 -4.45 -13.28
N LEU A 163 -6.30 -3.74 -12.57
CA LEU A 163 -6.63 -3.05 -11.31
C LEU A 163 -7.72 -1.96 -11.45
N PRO A 164 -7.69 -1.07 -12.47
CA PRO A 164 -8.71 -0.03 -12.61
C PRO A 164 -10.13 -0.61 -12.67
N ARG A 165 -10.33 -1.63 -13.51
CA ARG A 165 -11.61 -2.34 -13.61
C ARG A 165 -11.98 -3.01 -12.28
N ALA A 166 -11.02 -3.67 -11.63
CA ALA A 166 -11.27 -4.37 -10.39
C ALA A 166 -11.74 -3.43 -9.26
N LEU A 167 -11.16 -2.23 -9.16
CA LEU A 167 -11.56 -1.18 -8.24
C LEU A 167 -12.94 -0.62 -8.60
N ALA A 168 -13.19 -0.31 -9.88
CA ALA A 168 -14.48 0.18 -10.35
C ALA A 168 -15.64 -0.74 -9.95
N GLU A 169 -15.43 -2.05 -10.04
CA GLU A 169 -16.42 -3.08 -9.70
C GLU A 169 -16.65 -3.26 -8.17
N ARG A 170 -15.69 -2.88 -7.31
CA ARG A 170 -15.67 -3.31 -5.89
C ARG A 170 -15.60 -2.19 -4.86
N GLN A 171 -15.12 -1.01 -5.25
CA GLN A 171 -14.83 0.08 -4.31
C GLN A 171 -16.02 0.47 -3.44
N GLY A 172 -17.24 0.48 -3.98
CA GLY A 172 -18.45 0.81 -3.22
C GLY A 172 -18.67 -0.16 -2.05
N ASN A 173 -18.65 -1.46 -2.33
CA ASN A 173 -18.80 -2.51 -1.32
C ASN A 173 -17.67 -2.49 -0.28
N TYR A 174 -16.45 -2.19 -0.72
CA TYR A 174 -15.31 -2.07 0.19
C TYR A 174 -15.43 -0.88 1.14
N LEU A 175 -15.79 0.30 0.63
CA LEU A 175 -15.98 1.50 1.45
C LEU A 175 -17.16 1.33 2.42
N GLU A 176 -18.26 0.71 1.99
CA GLU A 176 -19.40 0.39 2.87
C GLU A 176 -18.98 -0.56 4.00
N SER A 177 -18.28 -1.66 3.65
CA SER A 177 -17.83 -2.64 4.64
C SER A 177 -16.84 -2.05 5.62
N LEU A 178 -15.84 -1.29 5.14
CA LEU A 178 -14.89 -0.59 6.02
C LEU A 178 -15.61 0.42 6.90
N GLY A 179 -16.58 1.17 6.37
CA GLY A 179 -17.35 2.15 7.14
C GLY A 179 -18.05 1.52 8.35
N ARG A 180 -18.59 0.30 8.18
CA ARG A 180 -19.17 -0.48 9.28
C ARG A 180 -18.13 -1.01 10.28
N LEU A 181 -16.92 -1.35 9.81
CA LEU A 181 -15.89 -2.00 10.63
C LEU A 181 -15.04 -0.99 11.42
N ILE A 182 -14.51 0.03 10.74
CA ILE A 182 -13.54 0.99 11.31
C ILE A 182 -14.21 2.30 11.75
N GLY A 183 -15.48 2.49 11.39
CA GLY A 183 -16.28 3.65 11.75
C GLY A 183 -16.14 4.85 10.79
N PRO A 184 -17.14 5.74 10.79
CA PRO A 184 -17.23 6.85 9.83
C PRO A 184 -16.10 7.89 9.99
N GLN A 185 -15.60 8.09 11.21
CA GLN A 185 -14.52 9.05 11.46
C GLN A 185 -13.19 8.58 10.83
N ALA A 186 -12.83 7.31 10.98
CA ALA A 186 -11.61 6.77 10.38
C ALA A 186 -11.70 6.69 8.85
N LEU A 187 -12.90 6.41 8.30
CA LEU A 187 -13.11 6.34 6.86
C LEU A 187 -13.22 7.73 6.20
N LEU A 188 -13.43 8.82 6.94
CA LEU A 188 -13.70 10.14 6.35
C LEU A 188 -12.64 10.54 5.31
N ALA A 189 -13.10 11.07 4.17
CA ALA A 189 -12.30 11.47 3.01
C ALA A 189 -11.55 10.32 2.29
N THR A 190 -11.80 9.06 2.66
CA THR A 190 -11.26 7.90 1.95
C THR A 190 -11.97 7.68 0.62
N ARG A 191 -11.20 7.54 -0.46
CA ARG A 191 -11.66 7.19 -1.80
C ARG A 191 -10.67 6.27 -2.49
N ALA A 192 -11.12 5.50 -3.47
CA ALA A 192 -10.20 4.80 -4.36
C ALA A 192 -9.36 5.83 -5.16
N PRO A 193 -8.07 5.55 -5.39
CA PRO A 193 -7.24 6.37 -6.25
C PRO A 193 -7.56 6.14 -7.74
N GLY A 194 -7.28 7.11 -8.59
CA GLY A 194 -7.16 6.88 -10.04
C GLY A 194 -5.83 6.20 -10.34
N ILE A 195 -5.84 5.14 -11.14
CA ILE A 195 -4.61 4.45 -11.57
C ILE A 195 -4.04 5.20 -12.78
N THR A 196 -2.89 5.85 -12.63
CA THR A 196 -2.27 6.66 -13.71
C THR A 196 -1.35 5.83 -14.60
N ARG A 197 -0.77 4.75 -14.07
CA ARG A 197 0.13 3.84 -14.82
C ARG A 197 -0.25 2.39 -14.58
N THR A 198 -0.41 1.64 -15.67
CA THR A 198 -0.73 0.21 -15.61
C THR A 198 0.46 -0.66 -16.03
N VAL A 199 0.60 -1.81 -15.38
CA VAL A 199 1.62 -2.82 -15.68
C VAL A 199 0.95 -4.07 -16.23
N ASP A 200 1.36 -4.49 -17.43
CA ASP A 200 1.06 -5.79 -18.02
C ASP A 200 2.38 -6.53 -18.33
N GLY A 201 2.60 -7.65 -17.65
CA GLY A 201 3.88 -8.34 -17.71
C GLY A 201 4.95 -7.74 -16.79
N GLU A 202 5.96 -7.07 -17.34
CA GLU A 202 7.11 -6.52 -16.58
C GLU A 202 7.24 -5.02 -16.85
N ASP A 203 7.68 -4.27 -15.84
CA ASP A 203 7.96 -2.83 -15.96
C ASP A 203 9.08 -2.42 -14.99
N LEU A 204 9.65 -1.24 -15.20
CA LEU A 204 10.74 -0.69 -14.39
C LEU A 204 10.39 0.72 -13.91
N ILE A 205 10.80 1.02 -12.68
CA ILE A 205 10.77 2.37 -12.11
C ILE A 205 12.18 2.68 -11.60
N ASP A 206 12.78 3.78 -12.04
CA ASP A 206 14.05 4.28 -11.50
C ASP A 206 13.77 5.48 -10.58
N LEU A 207 14.19 5.37 -9.33
CA LEU A 207 14.03 6.41 -8.31
C LEU A 207 15.26 7.32 -8.19
N GLY A 208 16.09 7.37 -9.23
CA GLY A 208 17.37 8.07 -9.27
C GLY A 208 18.50 7.15 -8.80
N ASN A 209 19.07 6.39 -9.73
CA ASN A 209 20.09 5.35 -9.49
C ASN A 209 19.60 4.19 -8.61
N ARG A 210 18.28 3.99 -8.51
CA ARG A 210 17.68 2.89 -7.73
C ARG A 210 16.49 2.32 -8.49
N VAL A 211 16.73 1.19 -9.14
CA VAL A 211 15.76 0.54 -10.03
C VAL A 211 14.90 -0.47 -9.26
N LEU A 212 13.60 -0.29 -9.35
CA LEU A 212 12.57 -1.23 -8.95
C LEU A 212 12.09 -2.04 -10.17
N ASP A 213 12.11 -3.36 -10.04
CA ASP A 213 11.49 -4.27 -10.99
C ASP A 213 10.03 -4.54 -10.59
N LEU A 214 9.09 -4.25 -11.49
CA LEU A 214 7.67 -4.55 -11.32
C LEU A 214 7.32 -5.78 -12.17
N ARG A 215 6.48 -6.65 -11.61
CA ARG A 215 5.98 -7.83 -12.31
C ARG A 215 4.50 -8.03 -12.02
N ALA A 216 3.68 -7.90 -13.05
CA ALA A 216 2.28 -8.27 -13.03
C ALA A 216 2.15 -9.78 -13.27
N TRP A 217 1.31 -10.42 -12.46
CA TRP A 217 1.10 -11.86 -12.51
C TRP A 217 -0.27 -12.20 -13.08
N PRO A 218 -0.39 -13.37 -13.76
CA PRO A 218 -1.69 -14.01 -13.95
C PRO A 218 -2.39 -14.21 -12.60
N ALA A 219 -3.67 -14.58 -12.63
CA ALA A 219 -4.44 -14.78 -11.40
C ALA A 219 -3.72 -15.68 -10.39
N ALA A 220 -3.47 -15.16 -9.19
CA ALA A 220 -2.88 -15.88 -8.07
C ALA A 220 -3.73 -15.69 -6.81
N HIS A 221 -3.41 -14.70 -5.98
CA HIS A 221 -4.26 -14.31 -4.85
C HIS A 221 -5.47 -13.52 -5.33
N THR A 222 -5.27 -12.65 -6.31
CA THR A 222 -6.32 -11.91 -7.02
C THR A 222 -6.12 -11.96 -8.53
N GLY A 223 -6.99 -11.28 -9.28
CA GLY A 223 -6.76 -10.95 -10.67
C GLY A 223 -5.88 -9.72 -10.90
N THR A 224 -5.19 -9.20 -9.88
CA THR A 224 -4.48 -7.92 -9.96
C THR A 224 -3.12 -7.93 -9.29
N ASP A 225 -2.55 -9.13 -9.09
CA ASP A 225 -1.33 -9.28 -8.29
C ASP A 225 -0.11 -8.70 -9.00
N LEU A 226 0.62 -7.84 -8.28
CA LEU A 226 1.82 -7.15 -8.70
C LEU A 226 2.88 -7.29 -7.59
N THR A 227 4.11 -7.60 -7.99
CA THR A 227 5.26 -7.63 -7.07
C THR A 227 6.28 -6.58 -7.43
N VAL A 228 6.99 -6.05 -6.43
CA VAL A 228 8.03 -5.04 -6.59
C VAL A 228 9.35 -5.57 -6.02
N PHE A 229 10.44 -5.46 -6.76
CA PHE A 229 11.76 -5.85 -6.29
C PHE A 229 12.78 -4.72 -6.43
N ASP A 230 13.38 -4.37 -5.31
CA ASP A 230 14.49 -3.43 -5.27
C ASP A 230 15.80 -4.15 -5.58
N ARG A 231 16.37 -3.86 -6.75
CA ARG A 231 17.61 -4.50 -7.23
C ARG A 231 18.81 -4.24 -6.34
N GLN A 232 18.84 -3.09 -5.69
CA GLN A 232 19.97 -2.64 -4.88
C GLN A 232 20.09 -3.48 -3.61
N THR A 233 19.02 -3.56 -2.82
CA THR A 233 19.05 -4.33 -1.55
C THR A 233 18.68 -5.80 -1.73
N GLY A 234 18.07 -6.16 -2.86
CA GLY A 234 17.49 -7.50 -3.06
C GLY A 234 16.24 -7.73 -2.21
N THR A 235 15.46 -6.68 -1.97
CA THR A 235 14.19 -6.74 -1.23
C THR A 235 13.03 -6.96 -2.19
N LEU A 236 12.14 -7.90 -1.88
CA LEU A 236 10.93 -8.18 -2.65
C LEU A 236 9.71 -7.87 -1.78
N PHE A 237 8.83 -7.04 -2.32
CA PHE A 237 7.48 -6.80 -1.84
C PHE A 237 6.54 -7.71 -2.64
N ALA A 238 6.02 -8.74 -1.97
CA ALA A 238 5.24 -9.79 -2.63
C ALA A 238 3.72 -9.58 -2.54
N GLY A 239 3.26 -8.50 -1.92
CA GLY A 239 1.84 -8.35 -1.54
C GLY A 239 1.40 -9.47 -0.60
N THR A 240 0.16 -9.92 -0.76
CA THR A 240 -0.46 -11.04 -0.01
C THR A 240 -0.16 -12.41 -0.62
N TRP A 241 0.61 -12.47 -1.72
CA TRP A 241 0.91 -13.70 -2.46
C TRP A 241 1.71 -14.74 -1.64
N CYS A 242 2.49 -14.31 -0.65
CA CYS A 242 3.45 -15.14 0.10
C CYS A 242 3.04 -15.30 1.58
N SER A 243 1.81 -15.71 1.90
CA SER A 243 1.42 -15.97 3.30
C SER A 243 2.04 -17.27 3.84
N THR A 244 2.65 -17.24 5.03
CA THR A 244 3.15 -18.45 5.69
C THR A 244 1.99 -19.33 6.17
N PRO A 245 2.10 -20.69 6.17
CA PRO A 245 0.99 -21.60 6.48
C PRO A 245 0.31 -21.39 7.84
N THR A 246 0.97 -20.71 8.78
CA THR A 246 0.44 -20.40 10.11
C THR A 246 -0.37 -19.10 10.18
N ARG A 247 -0.48 -18.33 9.08
CA ARG A 247 -1.06 -16.97 9.07
C ARG A 247 -1.75 -16.62 7.75
N PRO A 248 -3.07 -16.81 7.61
CA PRO A 248 -3.81 -16.32 6.46
C PRO A 248 -3.99 -14.78 6.58
N ARG A 249 -3.87 -14.06 5.45
CA ARG A 249 -4.25 -12.64 5.22
C ARG A 249 -3.25 -11.51 5.46
N SER A 250 -2.07 -11.72 6.05
CA SER A 250 -1.07 -10.62 6.15
C SER A 250 -0.24 -10.50 4.87
N THR A 251 -0.02 -9.28 4.37
CA THR A 251 1.02 -8.98 3.36
C THR A 251 2.34 -9.57 3.81
N ALA A 252 3.02 -10.33 2.96
CA ALA A 252 4.33 -10.87 3.29
C ALA A 252 5.38 -10.08 2.55
N VAL A 253 6.19 -9.31 3.29
CA VAL A 253 7.46 -8.81 2.76
C VAL A 253 8.43 -9.99 2.74
N CYS A 254 8.35 -10.78 1.66
CA CYS A 254 9.23 -11.92 1.43
C CYS A 254 10.53 -11.41 0.76
N ALA A 255 11.55 -11.01 1.53
CA ALA A 255 12.82 -10.53 0.98
C ALA A 255 13.60 -11.63 0.21
N ALA A 256 13.40 -11.74 -1.10
CA ALA A 256 13.90 -12.84 -1.92
C ALA A 256 15.18 -12.46 -2.67
N GLY A 257 16.24 -13.27 -2.61
CA GLY A 257 17.45 -13.00 -3.40
C GLY A 257 17.24 -13.18 -4.92
N ARG A 258 18.16 -12.63 -5.74
CA ARG A 258 18.13 -12.68 -7.23
C ARG A 258 17.88 -14.08 -7.85
N ARG A 259 18.22 -15.18 -7.15
CA ARG A 259 17.98 -16.57 -7.59
C ARG A 259 16.53 -17.02 -7.40
N CYS A 260 15.83 -16.53 -6.38
CA CYS A 260 14.43 -16.84 -6.13
C CYS A 260 13.52 -16.14 -7.14
N TRP A 261 13.79 -14.86 -7.45
CA TRP A 261 13.18 -14.15 -8.58
C TRP A 261 13.29 -14.92 -9.90
N ARG A 262 14.50 -15.39 -10.23
CA ARG A 262 14.75 -16.23 -11.42
C ARG A 262 14.04 -17.59 -11.37
N SER A 263 13.77 -18.12 -10.18
CA SER A 263 13.02 -19.36 -9.95
C SER A 263 11.50 -19.16 -10.12
N CYS A 264 10.92 -18.07 -9.58
CA CYS A 264 9.51 -17.75 -9.82
C CYS A 264 9.25 -17.47 -11.32
N ARG A 265 10.21 -16.85 -12.04
CA ARG A 265 10.15 -16.70 -13.52
C ARG A 265 10.02 -18.02 -14.29
N ARG A 266 10.47 -19.15 -13.73
CA ARG A 266 10.50 -20.45 -14.43
C ARG A 266 9.34 -21.39 -14.08
N ARG A 267 8.52 -21.08 -13.07
CA ARG A 267 7.40 -21.93 -12.62
C ARG A 267 6.07 -21.19 -12.78
N THR A 268 5.59 -21.10 -14.01
CA THR A 268 4.27 -20.56 -14.36
C THR A 268 3.13 -21.60 -14.27
N SER A 269 3.43 -22.87 -13.94
CA SER A 269 2.45 -23.96 -14.04
C SER A 269 1.98 -24.61 -12.73
N SER A 270 2.55 -24.25 -11.56
CA SER A 270 2.27 -24.97 -10.30
C SER A 270 1.97 -24.11 -9.07
N GLY A 271 1.75 -22.80 -9.22
CA GLY A 271 1.16 -21.97 -8.16
C GLY A 271 1.96 -21.82 -6.86
N TRP A 272 3.18 -22.33 -6.77
CA TRP A 272 4.01 -22.31 -5.57
C TRP A 272 5.44 -21.87 -5.89
N CYS A 273 5.88 -20.74 -5.31
CA CYS A 273 7.27 -20.32 -5.33
C CYS A 273 7.89 -20.52 -3.94
N PRO A 274 8.85 -21.47 -3.77
CA PRO A 274 9.58 -21.59 -2.52
C PRO A 274 10.60 -20.44 -2.42
N VAL A 275 10.29 -19.44 -1.60
CA VAL A 275 11.16 -18.28 -1.39
C VAL A 275 12.19 -18.58 -0.30
N MET A 276 13.48 -18.53 -0.65
CA MET A 276 14.61 -18.55 0.30
C MET A 276 15.32 -17.19 0.27
N ALA A 277 15.27 -16.50 1.40
CA ALA A 277 15.67 -15.10 1.63
C ALA A 277 17.06 -14.98 2.31
N ARG A 278 17.77 -13.85 2.11
CA ARG A 278 19.03 -13.54 2.84
C ARG A 278 18.81 -12.76 4.16
N ARG A 279 17.69 -12.04 4.32
CA ARG A 279 17.28 -11.41 5.58
C ARG A 279 15.77 -11.50 5.73
N LEU A 280 15.31 -11.93 6.89
CA LEU A 280 13.90 -12.08 7.23
C LEU A 280 13.59 -11.09 8.35
N CYS A 281 12.52 -10.32 8.21
CA CYS A 281 12.03 -9.44 9.26
C CYS A 281 10.66 -9.98 9.72
N PRO A 282 10.61 -10.97 10.61
CA PRO A 282 9.36 -11.54 11.09
C PRO A 282 8.65 -10.56 12.04
N GLY A 283 7.30 -10.55 12.01
CA GLY A 283 6.46 -10.08 13.13
C GLY A 283 6.76 -10.85 14.44
N PRO A 284 6.28 -10.37 15.60
CA PRO A 284 6.98 -10.46 16.88
C PRO A 284 7.14 -11.90 17.38
N ARG A 285 8.35 -12.44 17.19
CA ARG A 285 9.18 -13.22 18.13
C ARG A 285 10.51 -13.48 17.42
N GLY A 286 11.61 -13.37 18.16
CA GLY A 286 12.98 -13.31 17.66
C GLY A 286 13.47 -14.50 16.80
N PRO A 287 14.74 -14.47 16.36
CA PRO A 287 15.25 -15.39 15.35
C PRO A 287 15.39 -16.81 15.91
N SER A 288 14.53 -17.74 15.48
CA SER A 288 14.78 -19.17 15.65
C SER A 288 15.22 -19.79 14.32
N ARG A 289 16.41 -20.42 14.37
CA ARG A 289 17.04 -21.15 13.27
C ARG A 289 16.20 -22.40 12.96
N TRP A 290 15.74 -22.61 11.73
CA TRP A 290 15.15 -23.90 11.35
C TRP A 290 15.58 -24.42 9.98
N ARG A 291 15.96 -25.70 10.00
CA ARG A 291 16.34 -26.59 8.89
C ARG A 291 15.10 -27.05 8.12
N ALA A 292 15.30 -27.31 6.83
CA ALA A 292 14.29 -27.81 5.90
C ALA A 292 13.68 -29.15 6.35
N ILE A 293 12.36 -29.27 6.33
CA ILE A 293 11.66 -30.56 6.31
C ILE A 293 10.52 -30.49 5.28
N SER A 294 10.65 -31.31 4.23
CA SER A 294 9.66 -31.61 3.22
C SER A 294 8.79 -32.82 3.63
N ARG A 295 7.47 -32.77 3.43
CA ARG A 295 6.55 -33.93 3.24
C ARG A 295 5.16 -33.37 2.84
N ARG A 296 4.76 -33.46 1.56
CA ARG A 296 3.91 -34.49 0.90
C ARG A 296 2.48 -34.59 1.44
N TRP A 297 1.50 -34.18 0.63
CA TRP A 297 0.14 -34.75 0.57
C TRP A 297 -0.53 -34.49 -0.80
N PRO A 298 -1.54 -35.28 -1.22
CA PRO A 298 -1.62 -35.83 -2.58
C PRO A 298 -2.58 -35.12 -3.53
N ALA A 299 -2.25 -35.21 -4.81
CA ALA A 299 -3.08 -34.74 -5.93
C ALA A 299 -4.38 -35.56 -6.05
N THR A 300 -5.53 -34.89 -6.01
CA THR A 300 -6.82 -35.47 -6.37
C THR A 300 -6.97 -35.54 -7.89
N ARG A 301 -7.23 -36.75 -8.39
CA ARG A 301 -7.45 -37.08 -9.81
C ARG A 301 -8.78 -36.49 -10.31
N ALA A 302 -8.73 -35.77 -11.43
CA ALA A 302 -9.88 -35.48 -12.26
C ALA A 302 -10.35 -36.75 -13.00
N ARG A 303 -11.61 -37.16 -12.82
CA ARG A 303 -12.27 -38.19 -13.64
C ARG A 303 -13.02 -37.51 -14.79
N ARG A 304 -12.58 -37.77 -16.03
CA ARG A 304 -13.33 -37.51 -17.27
C ARG A 304 -14.50 -38.51 -17.36
N SER A 305 -15.72 -38.04 -17.58
CA SER A 305 -16.82 -38.85 -18.12
C SER A 305 -16.86 -38.68 -19.64
N ARG A 306 -16.70 -39.79 -20.38
CA ARG A 306 -17.11 -39.90 -21.78
C ARG A 306 -18.35 -40.78 -21.83
N ARG A 307 -19.39 -40.29 -22.50
CA ARG A 307 -20.60 -41.01 -22.88
C ARG A 307 -20.25 -42.20 -23.78
N ALA A 308 -20.94 -43.31 -23.59
CA ALA A 308 -21.06 -44.38 -24.59
C ALA A 308 -22.48 -44.34 -25.16
N SER A 309 -22.57 -44.39 -26.47
CA SER A 309 -23.79 -44.63 -27.24
C SER A 309 -23.99 -46.13 -27.37
N ALA A 310 -25.19 -46.61 -27.06
CA ALA A 310 -25.86 -47.74 -27.67
C ALA A 310 -27.37 -47.50 -27.51
#